data_AF-A0A4P9WWR0-F1
#
_entry.id   AF-A0A4P9WWR0-F1
#
_cell.length_a   1.000
_cell.length_b   1.000
_cell.length_c   1.000
_cell.angle_alpha   90.00
_cell.angle_beta   90.00
_cell.angle_gamma   90.00
#
_symmetry.space_group_name_H-M   'P 1'
#
loop_
_entity.id
_entity.type
_entity.pdbx_description
1 polymer ?
#
loop_
_entity_poly.entity_id
_entity_poly.type
_entity_poly.pdbx_seq_one_letter_code
_entity_poly.pdbx_strand_id
1 'polypeptide(L)'
;MEVDVDDDSTAATAVSNAPLTLPDRGVRLLLPPPDTSGPPLASRIVLPPDFFTLSSTEVKALMGSLAARRQQTDNRPLMTRALREREAALKAQRYPKTVLRIRLPDRSVIEAQFLSSER
;
A
#
# COMPACT_ATOMS: atom_id res chain seq x y z
N MET A 1 40.81 -12.84 -40.81
CA MET A 1 41.74 -11.70 -40.65
C MET A 1 40.92 -10.59 -40.06
N GLU A 2 40.87 -10.60 -38.73
CA GLU A 2 41.48 -9.60 -37.82
C GLU A 2 40.43 -8.50 -37.60
N VAL A 3 39.64 -8.53 -36.52
CA VAL A 3 39.97 -8.32 -35.10
C VAL A 3 40.82 -7.07 -34.92
N ASP A 4 40.16 -5.92 -34.89
CA ASP A 4 40.65 -4.75 -34.17
C ASP A 4 39.76 -4.54 -32.94
N VAL A 5 40.40 -4.80 -31.81
CA VAL A 5 39.99 -4.51 -30.45
C VAL A 5 40.52 -3.11 -30.16
N ASP A 6 39.62 -2.14 -29.97
CA ASP A 6 39.95 -0.91 -29.27
C ASP A 6 39.12 -0.85 -27.99
N ASP A 7 39.86 -1.08 -26.90
CA ASP A 7 39.45 -0.97 -25.51
C ASP A 7 39.74 0.46 -25.01
N ASP A 8 39.00 0.84 -23.96
CA ASP A 8 39.17 1.98 -23.07
C ASP A 8 38.70 3.38 -23.51
N SER A 9 37.51 3.74 -23.03
CA SER A 9 37.34 5.03 -22.34
C SER A 9 36.19 4.90 -21.35
N THR A 10 36.54 4.44 -20.17
CA THR A 10 35.90 4.68 -18.86
C THR A 10 34.96 5.90 -18.82
N ALA A 11 33.69 5.70 -19.16
CA ALA A 11 32.61 6.63 -18.82
C ALA A 11 32.31 6.44 -17.33
N ALA A 12 32.99 7.25 -16.51
CA ALA A 12 32.78 7.36 -15.08
C ALA A 12 31.28 7.32 -14.74
N THR A 13 30.92 6.34 -13.92
CA THR A 13 29.63 6.29 -13.24
C THR A 13 29.53 7.56 -12.41
N ALA A 14 28.81 8.56 -12.93
CA ALA A 14 28.48 9.76 -12.19
C ALA A 14 27.56 9.34 -11.04
N VAL A 15 28.18 9.09 -9.88
CA VAL A 15 27.48 8.99 -8.60
C VAL A 15 26.90 10.38 -8.37
N SER A 16 25.65 10.57 -8.77
CA SER A 16 24.91 11.79 -8.49
C SER A 16 24.65 11.84 -6.98
N ASN A 17 25.64 12.36 -6.24
CA ASN A 17 25.46 12.88 -4.89
C ASN A 17 24.66 14.18 -4.98
N ALA A 18 23.41 14.09 -5.46
CA ALA A 18 22.43 15.08 -5.11
C ALA A 18 22.18 14.92 -3.61
N PRO A 19 22.21 16.00 -2.80
CA PRO A 19 21.73 15.89 -1.44
C PRO A 19 20.28 15.43 -1.52
N LEU A 20 20.01 14.22 -1.05
CA LEU A 20 18.64 13.76 -0.83
C LEU A 20 18.06 14.76 0.17
N THR A 21 17.33 15.77 -0.31
CA THR A 21 16.42 16.57 0.52
C THR A 21 15.31 15.63 0.93
N LEU A 22 15.64 14.80 1.91
CA LEU A 22 14.75 13.90 2.58
C LEU A 22 13.68 14.77 3.23
N PRO A 23 12.40 14.67 2.81
CA PRO A 23 11.33 15.27 3.60
C PRO A 23 11.45 14.74 5.03
N ASP A 24 11.14 15.57 6.04
CA ASP A 24 11.13 15.12 7.42
C ASP A 24 10.17 13.91 7.56
N ARG A 25 10.76 12.71 7.64
CA ARG A 25 10.04 11.43 7.61
C ARG A 25 9.30 11.16 8.92
N GLY A 26 9.50 11.98 9.95
CA GLY A 26 8.82 11.88 11.24
C GLY A 26 8.89 10.47 11.82
N VAL A 27 10.08 9.86 11.79
CA VAL A 27 10.29 8.43 12.11
C VAL A 27 9.92 8.16 13.56
N ARG A 28 9.07 7.14 13.78
CA ARG A 28 8.60 6.71 15.10
C ARG A 28 8.92 5.24 15.32
N LEU A 29 9.43 4.91 16.51
CA LEU A 29 9.60 3.53 16.94
C LEU A 29 8.41 3.15 17.83
N LEU A 30 7.61 2.19 17.37
CA LEU A 30 6.52 1.60 18.12
C LEU A 30 7.05 0.31 18.75
N LEU A 31 7.11 0.29 20.08
CA LEU A 31 7.48 -0.90 20.83
C LEU A 31 6.26 -1.83 20.97
N PRO A 32 6.48 -3.15 21.04
CA PRO A 32 5.41 -4.08 21.38
C PRO A 32 4.81 -3.69 22.75
N PRO A 33 3.50 -3.91 22.95
CA PRO A 33 2.90 -3.70 24.27
C PRO A 33 3.67 -4.50 25.33
N PRO A 34 4.03 -3.89 26.48
CA PRO A 34 4.71 -4.62 27.55
C PRO A 34 3.81 -5.74 28.08
N ASP A 35 4.38 -6.78 28.67
CA ASP A 35 3.64 -7.93 29.21
C ASP A 35 2.68 -7.55 30.37
N THR A 36 2.78 -6.31 30.87
CA THR A 36 1.85 -5.71 31.84
C THR A 36 0.59 -5.14 31.19
N SER A 37 0.57 -4.98 29.87
CA SER A 37 -0.63 -4.63 29.13
C SER A 37 -1.54 -5.85 29.14
N GLY A 38 -2.72 -5.69 29.75
CA GLY A 38 -3.70 -6.77 29.85
C GLY A 38 -4.12 -7.33 28.48
N PRO A 39 -5.00 -8.34 28.47
CA PRO A 39 -5.42 -8.98 27.24
C PRO A 39 -5.90 -7.95 26.18
N PRO A 40 -5.58 -8.17 24.90
CA PRO A 40 -5.82 -7.19 23.83
C PRO A 40 -7.30 -6.78 23.80
N LEU A 41 -7.60 -5.51 23.50
CA LEU A 41 -8.98 -4.99 23.51
C LEU A 41 -9.96 -5.88 22.73
N ALA A 42 -9.51 -6.52 21.64
CA ALA A 42 -10.33 -7.46 20.87
C ALA A 42 -10.91 -8.62 21.71
N SER A 43 -10.14 -9.15 22.67
CA SER A 43 -10.61 -10.21 23.59
C SER A 43 -11.57 -9.71 24.67
N ARG A 44 -11.69 -8.39 24.86
CA ARG A 44 -12.65 -7.78 25.79
C ARG A 44 -14.03 -7.59 25.18
N ILE A 45 -14.14 -7.65 23.85
CA ILE A 45 -15.41 -7.46 23.14
C ILE A 45 -16.07 -8.83 22.98
N VAL A 46 -17.09 -9.11 23.79
CA VAL A 46 -17.97 -10.26 23.59
C VAL A 46 -19.10 -9.82 22.68
N LEU A 47 -19.08 -10.28 21.43
CA LEU A 47 -20.17 -9.98 20.49
C LEU A 47 -21.39 -10.85 20.81
N PRO A 48 -22.60 -10.28 20.77
CA PRO A 48 -23.84 -11.07 20.84
C PRO A 48 -23.93 -12.07 19.69
N PRO A 49 -24.58 -13.24 19.90
CA PRO A 49 -24.74 -14.25 18.85
C PRO A 49 -25.54 -13.75 17.64
N ASP A 50 -26.47 -12.81 17.86
CA ASP A 50 -27.32 -12.23 16.82
C ASP A 50 -26.53 -11.43 15.76
N PHE A 51 -25.32 -10.94 16.09
CA PHE A 51 -24.45 -10.23 15.14
C PHE A 51 -24.10 -11.08 13.91
N PHE A 52 -24.04 -12.40 14.08
CA PHE A 52 -23.70 -13.33 13.00
C PHE A 52 -24.92 -13.74 12.17
N THR A 53 -26.12 -13.30 12.58
CA THR A 53 -27.35 -13.55 11.83
C THR A 53 -27.59 -12.40 10.86
N LEU A 54 -27.80 -12.73 9.58
CA LEU A 54 -27.99 -11.75 8.52
C LEU A 54 -29.37 -11.09 8.63
N SER A 55 -29.38 -9.75 8.62
CA SER A 55 -30.63 -8.99 8.51
C SER A 55 -31.17 -9.03 7.07
N SER A 56 -32.48 -8.89 6.91
CA SER A 56 -33.13 -8.84 5.58
C SER A 56 -32.60 -7.70 4.69
N THR A 57 -32.13 -6.61 5.28
CA THR A 57 -31.52 -5.48 4.57
C THR A 57 -30.14 -5.83 4.02
N GLU A 58 -29.34 -6.55 4.80
CA GLU A 58 -28.01 -7.01 4.42
C GLU A 58 -28.09 -8.07 3.33
N VAL A 59 -29.06 -8.99 3.40
CA VAL A 59 -29.31 -9.97 2.33
C VAL A 59 -29.61 -9.25 1.01
N LYS A 60 -30.45 -8.21 1.02
CA LYS A 60 -30.73 -7.40 -0.18
C LYS A 60 -29.47 -6.69 -0.71
N ALA A 61 -28.67 -6.11 0.18
CA ALA A 61 -27.42 -5.46 -0.21
C ALA A 61 -26.42 -6.44 -0.82
N LEU A 62 -26.29 -7.63 -0.25
CA LEU A 62 -25.45 -8.72 -0.77
C LEU A 62 -25.92 -9.15 -2.16
N MET A 63 -27.22 -9.39 -2.35
CA MET A 63 -27.79 -9.72 -3.67
C MET A 63 -27.52 -8.62 -4.71
N GLY A 64 -27.67 -7.35 -4.33
CA GLY A 64 -27.34 -6.21 -5.19
C GLY A 64 -25.85 -6.18 -5.58
N SER A 65 -24.95 -6.45 -4.63
CA SER A 65 -23.50 -6.50 -4.89
C SER A 65 -23.12 -7.64 -5.86
N LEU A 66 -23.77 -8.80 -5.74
CA LEU A 66 -23.55 -9.94 -6.64
C LEU A 66 -24.08 -9.66 -8.04
N ALA A 67 -25.26 -9.04 -8.15
CA ALA A 67 -25.82 -8.63 -9.44
C ALA A 67 -24.92 -7.60 -10.14
N ALA A 68 -24.44 -6.59 -9.42
CA ALA A 68 -23.49 -5.60 -9.94
C ALA A 68 -22.17 -6.24 -10.38
N ARG A 69 -21.62 -7.18 -9.59
CA ARG A 69 -20.41 -7.91 -9.96
C ARG A 69 -20.61 -8.75 -11.22
N ARG A 70 -21.74 -9.44 -11.37
CA ARG A 70 -22.08 -10.20 -12.58
C ARG A 70 -22.18 -9.27 -13.80
N GLN A 71 -22.85 -8.13 -13.66
CA GLN A 71 -22.94 -7.15 -14.74
C GLN A 71 -21.56 -6.60 -15.14
N GLN A 72 -20.67 -6.37 -14.18
CA GLN A 72 -19.29 -5.91 -14.43
C GLN A 72 -18.42 -6.97 -15.11
N THR A 73 -18.60 -8.26 -14.81
CA THR A 73 -17.86 -9.34 -15.47
C THR A 73 -18.37 -9.59 -16.88
N ASP A 74 -19.69 -9.63 -17.05
CA ASP A 74 -20.33 -9.97 -18.31
C ASP A 74 -20.18 -8.83 -19.33
N ASN A 75 -20.23 -7.57 -18.87
CA ASN A 75 -20.12 -6.37 -19.71
C ASN A 75 -18.79 -5.64 -19.52
N ARG A 76 -17.71 -6.34 -19.14
CA ARG A 76 -16.44 -5.69 -18.78
C ARG A 76 -15.94 -4.79 -19.93
N PRO A 77 -15.87 -3.46 -19.76
CA PRO A 77 -15.39 -2.58 -20.81
C PRO A 77 -13.88 -2.74 -21.01
N LEU A 78 -13.40 -2.42 -22.21
CA LEU A 78 -11.97 -2.39 -22.51
C LEU A 78 -11.27 -1.34 -21.64
N MET A 79 -10.24 -1.76 -20.89
CA MET A 79 -9.42 -0.84 -20.10
C MET A 79 -8.40 -0.11 -21.00
N THR A 80 -8.82 1.02 -21.53
CA THR A 80 -8.00 1.89 -22.37
C THR A 80 -6.85 2.51 -21.55
N ARG A 81 -5.80 2.96 -22.27
CA ARG A 81 -4.67 3.66 -21.67
C ARG A 81 -5.11 4.92 -20.92
N ALA A 82 -6.00 5.71 -21.52
CA ALA A 82 -6.53 6.94 -20.91
C ALA A 82 -7.27 6.68 -19.59
N LEU A 83 -8.04 5.58 -19.51
CA LEU A 83 -8.74 5.19 -18.29
C LEU A 83 -7.74 4.84 -17.18
N ARG A 84 -6.73 4.03 -17.48
CA ARG A 84 -5.67 3.67 -16.53
C ARG A 84 -4.88 4.88 -16.01
N GLU A 85 -4.52 5.81 -16.90
CA GLU A 85 -3.81 7.04 -16.51
C GLU A 85 -4.67 7.94 -15.62
N ARG A 86 -5.97 8.07 -15.93
CA ARG A 86 -6.92 8.82 -15.09
C ARG A 86 -7.07 8.21 -13.70
N GLU A 87 -7.20 6.88 -13.61
CA GLU A 87 -7.27 6.19 -12.32
C GLU A 87 -5.98 6.35 -11.50
N ALA A 88 -4.82 6.26 -12.14
CA ALA A 88 -3.53 6.48 -11.49
C ALA A 88 -3.41 7.92 -10.94
N ALA A 89 -3.82 8.93 -11.74
CA ALA A 89 -3.82 10.32 -11.31
C ALA A 89 -4.77 10.56 -10.12
N LEU A 90 -5.98 10.00 -10.16
CA LEU A 90 -6.93 10.11 -9.05
C LEU A 90 -6.41 9.43 -7.78
N LYS A 91 -5.73 8.29 -7.91
CA LYS A 91 -5.13 7.58 -6.77
C LYS A 91 -3.98 8.38 -6.15
N ALA A 92 -3.13 8.99 -6.99
CA ALA A 92 -2.04 9.86 -6.55
C ALA A 92 -2.56 11.12 -5.82
N GLN A 93 -3.66 11.71 -6.30
CA GLN A 93 -4.29 12.85 -5.64
C GLN A 93 -4.98 12.47 -4.33
N ARG A 94 -5.64 11.30 -4.29
CA ARG A 94 -6.37 10.83 -3.10
C ARG A 94 -5.44 10.52 -1.93
N TYR A 95 -4.26 9.98 -2.21
CA TYR A 95 -3.27 9.62 -1.21
C TYR A 95 -1.92 10.19 -1.61
N PRO A 96 -1.60 11.45 -1.28
CA PRO A 96 -0.31 12.07 -1.61
C PRO A 96 0.82 11.67 -0.65
N LYS A 97 0.47 11.25 0.57
CA LYS A 97 1.38 10.78 1.61
C LYS A 97 1.09 9.32 1.95
N THR A 98 2.14 8.55 2.16
CA THR A 98 2.08 7.13 2.57
C THR A 98 2.85 6.95 3.87
N VAL A 99 2.37 6.06 4.73
CA VAL A 99 3.07 5.69 5.98
C VAL A 99 3.49 4.25 5.85
N LEU A 100 4.80 3.99 5.95
CA LEU A 100 5.35 2.64 5.92
C LEU A 100 5.65 2.20 7.36
N ARG A 101 5.30 0.95 7.66
CA ARG A 101 5.54 0.31 8.95
C ARG A 101 6.37 -0.94 8.74
N ILE A 102 7.62 -0.91 9.19
CA ILE A 102 8.56 -2.01 9.06
C ILE A 102 8.58 -2.76 10.39
N ARG A 103 8.11 -4.02 10.38
CA ARG A 103 8.20 -4.90 11.55
C ARG A 103 9.57 -5.56 11.58
N LEU A 104 10.29 -5.34 12.66
CA LEU A 104 11.57 -5.98 12.95
C LEU A 104 11.36 -7.33 13.65
N PRO A 105 12.37 -8.22 13.64
CA PRO A 105 12.29 -9.53 14.29
C PRO A 105 12.11 -9.45 15.83
N ASP A 106 12.50 -8.33 16.43
CA ASP A 106 12.30 -8.02 17.85
C ASP A 106 10.86 -7.59 18.20
N ARG A 107 9.92 -7.71 17.26
CA ARG A 107 8.51 -7.27 17.34
C ARG A 107 8.33 -5.76 17.42
N SER A 108 9.40 -4.97 17.32
CA SER A 108 9.29 -3.52 17.19
C SER A 108 8.84 -3.13 15.78
N VAL A 109 8.22 -1.96 15.67
CA VAL A 109 7.74 -1.43 14.39
C VAL A 109 8.30 -0.04 14.19
N ILE A 110 9.02 0.16 13.09
CA ILE A 110 9.46 1.49 12.65
C ILE A 110 8.38 2.05 11.73
N GLU A 111 7.79 3.18 12.12
CA GLU A 111 6.85 3.96 11.31
C GLU A 111 7.59 5.14 10.69
N ALA A 112 7.47 5.33 9.38
CA ALA A 112 8.03 6.46 8.67
C ALA A 112 7.06 6.95 7.59
N GLN A 113 7.04 8.26 7.36
CA GLN A 113 6.17 8.92 6.38
C GLN A 113 6.94 9.20 5.10
N PHE A 114 6.31 8.92 3.96
CA PHE A 114 6.86 9.05 2.62
C PHE A 114 5.86 9.77 1.71
N LEU A 115 6.35 10.31 0.61
CA LEU A 115 5.49 10.79 -0.46
C LEU A 115 5.12 9.63 -1.38
N SER A 116 3.91 9.65 -1.95
CA SER A 116 3.47 8.61 -2.88
C SER A 116 4.26 8.55 -4.18
N SER A 117 5.06 9.59 -4.47
CA SER A 117 5.92 9.70 -5.65
C SER A 117 7.41 9.59 -5.32
N GLU A 118 7.77 9.24 -4.08
CA GLU A 118 9.16 9.04 -3.66
C GLU A 118 9.75 7.84 -4.43
N ARG A 119 10.99 8.00 -4.94
CA ARG A 119 11.73 7.01 -5.71
C ARG A 119 12.99 6.58 -4.98
#